data_AF-A0A847G8X0-F1
#
_entry.id   AF-A0A847G8X0-F1
#
_cell.length_a   1.000
_cell.length_b   1.000
_cell.length_c   1.000
_cell.angle_alpha   90.00
_cell.angle_beta   90.00
_cell.angle_gamma   90.00
#
_symmetry.space_group_name_H-M   'P 1'
#
loop_
_entity.id
_entity.type
_entity.pdbx_description
1 polymer ?
#
loop_
_entity_poly.entity_id
_entity_poly.type
_entity_poly.pdbx_seq_one_letter_code
_entity_poly.pdbx_strand_id
1 'polypeptide(L)'
;MKKWGKRISVALICLVFLGAVLGAGGELWMSRLAERRLPALDGEVRHPALKAPVEVVRDQWGVPHISAGSETDAYFALGYAMAQDRLFQLELLRRVASGELAELLGPPLVRIDKVARSFQLRQKAEETVQNTRTDNPALAALADAFCAGVNHFQDTGPLPFEFTVLGITPRPFTPVDSLVVAAILPITFADALRAEVISTTLIEKFPDLPMADLFPGYSLEDLPESIMESPEEATEWLKEHPMRRPSEAYEKPVFTGGEKLAVASAVKFLEPFLGINNGGGRALGSNSWILGPSRTVHGKPILANDPHITFSNPGVWYEAHVTFGETDLYGLYLPLIPLALIAHTPRIAWGLTMFSNDDVDLYRERFDPQNPDRVLYKGEWTEVKRVRELIKVRFGQDVDASLRVTPHGPVITDLFRMLNHYDGPDISMSWVWQRVPYTDLEGLYCMNRARNYDEFAAAMPLFTSPGLNISY
;
A
#
# COMPACT_ATOMS: atom_id res chain seq x y z
N MET A 1 8.16 -18.09 63.21
CA MET A 1 8.78 -17.79 61.88
C MET A 1 8.69 -18.95 60.88
N LYS A 2 9.11 -20.19 61.20
CA LYS A 2 9.07 -21.35 60.25
C LYS A 2 7.69 -21.70 59.64
N LYS A 3 6.58 -21.54 60.38
CA LYS A 3 5.21 -21.83 59.88
C LYS A 3 4.71 -20.83 58.82
N TRP A 4 5.18 -19.59 58.85
CA TRP A 4 4.79 -18.54 57.90
C TRP A 4 5.55 -18.67 56.58
N GLY A 5 6.83 -19.04 56.61
CA GLY A 5 7.62 -19.33 55.40
C GLY A 5 7.01 -20.44 54.55
N LYS A 6 6.57 -21.55 55.17
CA LYS A 6 5.89 -22.64 54.45
C LYS A 6 4.57 -22.21 53.80
N ARG A 7 3.79 -21.33 54.44
CA ARG A 7 2.54 -20.79 53.88
C ARG A 7 2.79 -19.85 52.70
N ILE A 8 3.82 -19.00 52.78
CA ILE A 8 4.23 -18.11 51.69
C ILE A 8 4.74 -18.91 50.50
N SER A 9 5.58 -19.92 50.71
CA SER A 9 6.07 -20.78 49.62
C SER A 9 4.93 -21.54 48.93
N VAL A 10 3.98 -22.09 49.68
CA VAL A 10 2.80 -22.75 49.11
C VAL A 10 1.95 -21.76 48.32
N ALA A 11 1.71 -20.55 48.84
CA ALA A 11 0.98 -19.51 48.11
C ALA A 11 1.67 -19.11 46.81
N LEU A 12 3.01 -18.97 46.82
CA LEU A 12 3.78 -18.64 45.63
C LEU A 12 3.72 -19.76 44.58
N ILE A 13 3.83 -21.02 45.00
CA ILE A 13 3.69 -22.18 44.12
C ILE A 13 2.28 -22.24 43.53
N CYS A 14 1.24 -22.01 44.34
CA CYS A 14 -0.15 -21.94 43.86
C CYS A 14 -0.35 -20.80 42.85
N LEU A 15 0.28 -19.63 43.06
CA LEU A 15 0.22 -18.51 42.12
C LEU A 15 0.94 -18.82 40.81
N VAL A 16 2.13 -19.43 40.87
CA VAL A 16 2.87 -19.88 39.68
C VAL A 16 2.08 -20.94 38.92
N PHE A 17 1.52 -21.92 39.63
CA PHE A 17 0.70 -22.97 39.03
C PHE A 17 -0.58 -22.40 38.41
N LEU A 18 -1.27 -21.48 39.09
CA LEU A 18 -2.44 -20.79 38.55
C LEU A 18 -2.06 -19.97 37.30
N GLY A 19 -0.93 -19.27 37.33
CA GLY A 19 -0.40 -18.55 36.17
C GLY A 19 -0.11 -19.48 34.99
N ALA A 20 0.49 -20.65 35.24
CA ALA A 20 0.75 -21.65 34.22
C ALA A 20 -0.55 -22.26 33.65
N VAL A 21 -1.54 -22.56 34.49
CA VAL A 21 -2.85 -23.08 34.07
C VAL A 21 -3.63 -22.03 33.27
N LEU A 22 -3.61 -20.76 33.69
CA LEU A 22 -4.23 -19.66 32.94
C LEU A 22 -3.50 -19.40 31.62
N GLY A 23 -2.17 -19.49 31.61
CA GLY A 23 -1.34 -19.38 30.40
C GLY A 23 -1.66 -20.49 29.39
N ALA A 24 -1.60 -21.76 29.82
CA ALA A 24 -1.92 -22.90 28.98
C ALA A 24 -3.39 -22.92 28.55
N GLY A 25 -4.31 -22.53 29.43
CA GLY A 25 -5.73 -22.37 29.09
C GLY A 25 -5.97 -21.26 28.07
N GLY A 26 -5.26 -20.14 28.19
CA GLY A 26 -5.29 -19.04 27.23
C GLY A 26 -4.72 -19.44 25.87
N GLU A 27 -3.58 -20.12 25.85
CA GLU A 27 -2.96 -20.63 24.62
C GLU A 27 -3.88 -21.63 23.90
N LEU A 28 -4.45 -22.60 24.63
CA LEU A 28 -5.39 -23.56 24.08
C LEU A 28 -6.68 -22.89 23.57
N TRP A 29 -7.17 -21.88 24.28
CA TRP A 29 -8.33 -21.11 23.83
C TRP A 29 -8.01 -20.34 22.54
N MET A 30 -6.84 -19.70 22.46
CA MET A 30 -6.38 -18.97 21.27
C MET A 30 -6.16 -19.88 20.08
N SER A 31 -5.53 -21.06 20.26
CA SER A 31 -5.31 -22.01 19.16
C SER A 31 -6.63 -22.55 18.61
N ARG A 32 -7.56 -22.94 19.48
CA ARG A 32 -8.89 -23.39 19.06
C ARG A 32 -9.72 -22.28 18.42
N LEU A 33 -9.56 -21.04 18.87
CA LEU A 33 -10.20 -19.90 18.21
C LEU A 33 -9.63 -19.74 16.80
N ALA A 34 -8.30 -19.74 16.65
CA ALA A 34 -7.64 -19.62 15.35
C ALA A 34 -8.05 -20.74 14.38
N GLU A 35 -8.02 -22.01 14.81
CA GLU A 35 -8.45 -23.16 14.00
C GLU A 35 -9.90 -23.03 13.52
N ARG A 36 -10.82 -22.58 14.39
CA ARG A 36 -12.23 -22.37 14.03
C ARG A 36 -12.47 -21.17 13.10
N ARG A 37 -11.49 -20.27 13.00
CA ARG A 37 -11.53 -19.12 12.09
C ARG A 37 -10.87 -19.39 10.74
N LEU A 38 -10.32 -20.59 10.52
CA LEU A 38 -9.79 -20.95 9.22
C LEU A 38 -10.91 -21.01 8.17
N PRO A 39 -10.72 -20.42 6.97
CA PRO A 39 -11.70 -20.52 5.90
C PRO A 39 -11.83 -21.96 5.42
N ALA A 40 -13.07 -22.37 5.09
CA ALA A 40 -13.28 -23.59 4.32
C ALA A 40 -12.89 -23.31 2.86
N LEU A 41 -11.91 -24.06 2.35
CA LEU A 41 -11.42 -23.91 0.97
C LEU A 41 -12.25 -24.69 -0.04
N ASP A 42 -12.81 -25.83 0.38
CA ASP A 42 -13.69 -26.67 -0.43
C ASP A 42 -15.16 -26.43 -0.10
N GLY A 43 -16.02 -26.52 -1.11
CA GLY A 43 -17.46 -26.50 -0.93
C GLY A 43 -18.22 -25.83 -2.07
N GLU A 44 -19.53 -25.71 -1.89
CA GLU A 44 -20.40 -24.96 -2.79
C GLU A 44 -20.89 -23.68 -2.11
N VAL A 45 -20.81 -22.57 -2.84
CA VAL A 45 -21.30 -21.27 -2.40
C VAL A 45 -22.36 -20.80 -3.39
N ARG A 46 -23.47 -20.26 -2.88
CA ARG A 46 -24.58 -19.77 -3.69
C ARG A 46 -24.80 -18.29 -3.43
N HIS A 47 -24.82 -17.50 -4.49
CA HIS A 47 -25.09 -16.07 -4.40
C HIS A 47 -26.02 -15.60 -5.52
N PRO A 48 -27.06 -14.79 -5.23
CA PRO A 48 -28.02 -14.34 -6.25
C PRO A 48 -27.44 -13.51 -7.39
N ALA A 49 -26.28 -12.89 -7.20
CA ALA A 49 -25.63 -12.07 -8.23
C ALA A 49 -24.89 -12.91 -9.28
N LEU A 50 -24.61 -14.19 -9.02
CA LEU A 50 -23.93 -15.08 -9.98
C LEU A 50 -24.92 -15.50 -11.06
N LYS A 51 -24.54 -15.29 -12.32
CA LYS A 51 -25.40 -15.60 -13.49
C LYS A 51 -25.23 -17.04 -13.96
N ALA A 52 -24.05 -17.62 -13.74
CA ALA A 52 -23.70 -18.99 -14.09
C ALA A 52 -22.80 -19.61 -13.00
N PRO A 53 -22.62 -20.94 -13.00
CA PRO A 53 -21.63 -21.59 -12.15
C PRO A 53 -20.24 -21.01 -12.36
N VAL A 54 -19.50 -20.83 -11.26
CA VAL A 54 -18.08 -20.46 -11.24
C VAL A 54 -17.33 -21.56 -10.52
N GLU A 55 -16.21 -21.99 -11.08
CA GLU A 55 -15.31 -22.96 -10.47
C GLU A 55 -14.05 -22.24 -9.99
N VAL A 56 -13.61 -22.54 -8.77
CA VAL A 56 -12.36 -22.04 -8.21
C VAL A 56 -11.53 -23.24 -7.76
N VAL A 57 -10.42 -23.48 -8.45
CA VAL A 57 -9.48 -24.55 -8.10
C VAL A 57 -8.21 -23.91 -7.55
N ARG A 58 -7.75 -24.36 -6.39
CA ARG A 58 -6.47 -23.92 -5.83
C ARG A 58 -5.36 -24.91 -6.17
N ASP A 59 -4.22 -24.40 -6.61
CA ASP A 59 -3.05 -25.22 -6.86
C ASP A 59 -2.29 -25.56 -5.55
N GLN A 60 -1.13 -26.23 -5.69
CA GLN A 60 -0.30 -26.63 -4.55
C GLN A 60 0.28 -25.46 -3.73
N TRP A 61 0.29 -24.24 -4.28
CA TRP A 61 0.74 -23.01 -3.61
C TRP A 61 -0.44 -22.21 -3.05
N GLY A 62 -1.67 -22.68 -3.27
CA GLY A 62 -2.90 -22.01 -2.87
C GLY A 62 -3.36 -20.94 -3.85
N VAL A 63 -2.77 -20.83 -5.05
CA VAL A 63 -3.18 -19.85 -6.06
C VAL A 63 -4.55 -20.23 -6.60
N PRO A 64 -5.56 -19.34 -6.56
CA PRO A 64 -6.87 -19.62 -7.12
C PRO A 64 -6.86 -19.49 -8.64
N HIS A 65 -7.28 -20.56 -9.32
CA HIS A 65 -7.63 -20.59 -10.72
C HIS A 65 -9.16 -20.53 -10.85
N ILE A 66 -9.67 -19.40 -11.34
CA ILE A 66 -11.08 -19.05 -11.42
C ILE A 66 -11.55 -19.25 -12.86
N SER A 67 -12.60 -20.04 -13.04
CA SER A 67 -13.24 -20.29 -14.32
C SER A 67 -14.71 -19.91 -14.25
N ALA A 68 -15.12 -18.90 -15.02
CA ALA A 68 -16.48 -18.36 -14.99
C ALA A 68 -17.08 -18.19 -16.39
N GLY A 69 -18.40 -18.36 -16.50
CA GLY A 69 -19.14 -18.13 -17.74
C GLY A 69 -19.28 -16.66 -18.14
N SER A 70 -19.07 -15.73 -17.20
CA SER A 70 -19.12 -14.29 -17.45
C SER A 70 -18.05 -13.53 -16.66
N GLU A 71 -17.63 -12.40 -17.20
CA GLU A 71 -16.62 -11.53 -16.58
C GLU A 71 -17.05 -11.02 -15.20
N THR A 72 -18.32 -10.64 -15.03
CA THR A 72 -18.85 -10.19 -13.74
C THR A 72 -18.80 -11.31 -12.68
N ASP A 73 -19.07 -12.56 -13.08
CA ASP A 73 -19.01 -13.70 -12.17
C ASP A 73 -17.55 -14.02 -11.80
N ALA A 74 -16.62 -13.87 -12.75
CA ALA A 74 -15.18 -14.06 -12.53
C ALA A 74 -14.63 -13.07 -11.48
N TYR A 75 -15.02 -11.79 -11.58
CA TYR A 75 -14.57 -10.74 -10.65
C TYR A 75 -15.21 -10.89 -9.27
N PHE A 76 -16.47 -11.34 -9.20
CA PHE A 76 -17.09 -11.75 -7.93
C PHE A 76 -16.28 -12.86 -7.26
N ALA A 77 -15.94 -13.92 -8.00
CA ALA A 77 -15.15 -15.03 -7.45
C ALA A 77 -13.73 -14.59 -7.06
N LEU A 78 -13.10 -13.68 -7.81
CA LEU A 78 -11.81 -13.09 -7.44
C LEU A 78 -11.88 -12.36 -6.10
N GLY A 79 -12.91 -11.53 -5.90
CA GLY A 79 -13.15 -10.84 -4.63
C GLY A 79 -13.42 -11.81 -3.48
N TYR A 80 -14.23 -12.84 -3.73
CA TYR A 80 -14.51 -13.89 -2.75
C TYR A 80 -13.24 -14.64 -2.34
N ALA A 81 -12.44 -15.12 -3.30
CA ALA A 81 -11.20 -15.84 -3.04
C ALA A 81 -10.16 -14.96 -2.31
N MET A 82 -10.02 -13.71 -2.71
CA MET A 82 -9.10 -12.78 -2.06
C MET A 82 -9.52 -12.48 -0.62
N ALA A 83 -10.81 -12.33 -0.34
CA ALA A 83 -11.32 -12.19 1.01
C ALA A 83 -11.15 -13.48 1.82
N GLN A 84 -11.40 -14.63 1.22
CA GLN A 84 -11.17 -15.94 1.85
C GLN A 84 -9.74 -16.07 2.37
N ASP A 85 -8.76 -15.58 1.61
CA ASP A 85 -7.35 -15.65 1.99
C ASP A 85 -6.89 -14.51 2.89
N ARG A 86 -7.41 -13.29 2.66
CA ARG A 86 -6.77 -12.06 3.15
C ARG A 86 -7.73 -11.03 3.75
N LEU A 87 -8.94 -11.41 4.17
CA LEU A 87 -9.97 -10.46 4.65
C LEU A 87 -9.45 -9.45 5.69
N PHE A 88 -8.61 -9.87 6.65
CA PHE A 88 -8.03 -8.94 7.63
C PHE A 88 -7.03 -7.96 7.00
N GLN A 89 -6.24 -8.39 6.02
CA GLN A 89 -5.36 -7.49 5.26
C GLN A 89 -6.18 -6.44 4.51
N LEU A 90 -7.29 -6.84 3.87
CA LEU A 90 -8.20 -5.92 3.18
C LEU A 90 -8.80 -4.89 4.15
N GLU A 91 -9.29 -5.35 5.31
CA GLU A 91 -9.83 -4.50 6.37
C GLU A 91 -8.81 -3.48 6.88
N LEU A 92 -7.58 -3.94 7.11
CA LEU A 92 -6.54 -3.08 7.64
C LEU A 92 -6.10 -2.05 6.59
N LEU A 93 -5.87 -2.45 5.34
CA LEU A 93 -5.44 -1.53 4.28
C LEU A 93 -6.44 -0.39 4.03
N ARG A 94 -7.75 -0.68 3.99
CA ARG A 94 -8.75 0.37 3.82
C ARG A 94 -8.74 1.39 4.96
N ARG A 95 -8.48 0.94 6.20
CA ARG A 95 -8.39 1.80 7.39
C ARG A 95 -7.13 2.64 7.39
N VAL A 96 -6.01 2.07 6.95
CA VAL A 96 -4.74 2.79 6.84
C VAL A 96 -4.90 3.95 5.86
N ALA A 97 -5.36 3.66 4.66
CA ALA A 97 -5.47 4.68 3.62
C ALA A 97 -6.60 5.68 3.89
N SER A 98 -7.65 5.30 4.62
CA SER A 98 -8.73 6.22 5.04
C SER A 98 -8.45 6.96 6.35
N GLY A 99 -7.37 6.65 7.07
CA GLY A 99 -7.08 7.19 8.41
C GLY A 99 -8.14 6.82 9.45
N GLU A 100 -8.37 5.52 9.66
CA GLU A 100 -9.37 4.98 10.59
C GLU A 100 -8.76 3.96 11.59
N LEU A 101 -7.46 4.06 11.86
CA LEU A 101 -6.77 3.14 12.78
C LEU A 101 -7.02 3.48 14.25
N ALA A 102 -7.27 4.74 14.59
CA ALA A 102 -7.61 5.16 15.95
C ALA A 102 -8.96 4.59 16.39
N GLU A 103 -9.88 4.33 15.46
CA GLU A 103 -11.14 3.64 15.73
C GLU A 103 -10.89 2.19 16.17
N LEU A 104 -9.77 1.59 15.76
CA LEU A 104 -9.43 0.20 16.05
C LEU A 104 -8.52 0.06 17.28
N LEU A 105 -7.51 0.91 17.40
CA LEU A 105 -6.40 0.77 18.37
C LEU A 105 -6.28 1.97 19.33
N GLY A 106 -7.13 2.98 19.17
CA GLY A 106 -7.33 4.05 20.16
C GLY A 106 -6.45 5.29 19.99
N PRO A 107 -6.34 6.12 21.05
CA PRO A 107 -5.73 7.45 20.99
C PRO A 107 -4.33 7.55 20.37
N PRO A 108 -3.43 6.56 20.54
CA PRO A 108 -2.08 6.67 20.00
C PRO A 108 -2.02 6.80 18.46
N LEU A 109 -3.05 6.34 17.74
CA LEU A 109 -3.08 6.39 16.28
C LEU A 109 -3.82 7.59 15.70
N VAL A 110 -4.38 8.47 16.53
CA VAL A 110 -5.05 9.70 16.07
C VAL A 110 -4.12 10.55 15.22
N ARG A 111 -2.83 10.61 15.56
CA ARG A 111 -1.85 11.37 14.76
C ARG A 111 -1.63 10.74 13.39
N ILE A 112 -1.60 9.41 13.30
CA ILE A 112 -1.47 8.67 12.03
C ILE A 112 -2.71 8.90 11.16
N ASP A 113 -3.90 8.80 11.75
CA ASP A 113 -5.15 9.05 11.05
C ASP A 113 -5.24 10.48 10.51
N LYS A 114 -4.80 11.48 11.28
CA LYS A 114 -4.72 12.87 10.80
C LYS A 114 -3.80 13.04 9.60
N VAL A 115 -2.64 12.37 9.60
CA VAL A 115 -1.71 12.39 8.47
C VAL A 115 -2.34 11.73 7.25
N ALA A 116 -2.88 10.51 7.37
CA ALA A 116 -3.55 9.82 6.26
C ALA A 116 -4.69 10.65 5.66
N ARG A 117 -5.52 11.26 6.52
CA ARG A 117 -6.63 12.13 6.12
C ARG A 117 -6.16 13.42 5.44
N SER A 118 -4.99 13.96 5.81
CA SER A 118 -4.45 15.18 5.17
C SER A 118 -4.24 15.02 3.67
N PHE A 119 -3.99 13.80 3.17
CA PHE A 119 -3.90 13.51 1.74
C PHE A 119 -5.26 13.56 1.00
N GLN A 120 -6.40 13.65 1.71
CA GLN A 120 -7.75 13.71 1.13
C GLN A 120 -8.06 12.58 0.12
N LEU A 121 -7.45 11.40 0.30
CA LEU A 121 -7.56 10.27 -0.64
C LEU A 121 -9.01 9.82 -0.79
N ARG A 122 -9.74 9.72 0.33
CA ARG A 122 -11.12 9.24 0.33
C ARG A 122 -12.06 10.14 -0.46
N GLN A 123 -11.98 11.45 -0.26
CA GLN A 123 -12.82 12.40 -1.00
C GLN A 123 -12.56 12.29 -2.52
N LYS A 124 -11.28 12.27 -2.93
CA LYS A 124 -10.91 12.10 -4.34
C LYS A 124 -11.38 10.76 -4.90
N ALA A 125 -11.32 9.69 -4.12
CA ALA A 125 -11.78 8.38 -4.53
C ALA A 125 -13.30 8.32 -4.71
N GLU A 126 -14.07 8.96 -3.83
CA GLU A 126 -15.54 9.07 -3.96
C GLU A 126 -15.93 9.82 -5.25
N GLU A 127 -15.26 10.95 -5.52
CA GLU A 127 -15.44 11.70 -6.78
C GLU A 127 -15.09 10.85 -8.01
N THR A 128 -13.96 10.15 -7.97
CA THR A 128 -13.49 9.33 -9.10
C THR A 128 -14.42 8.15 -9.36
N VAL A 129 -14.86 7.43 -8.33
CA VAL A 129 -15.83 6.33 -8.49
C VAL A 129 -17.13 6.82 -9.10
N GLN A 130 -17.61 8.00 -8.71
CA GLN A 130 -18.82 8.58 -9.28
C GLN A 130 -18.64 8.94 -10.76
N ASN A 131 -17.48 9.47 -11.15
CA ASN A 131 -17.15 9.74 -12.55
C ASN A 131 -17.05 8.44 -13.35
N THR A 132 -16.33 7.42 -12.85
CA THR A 132 -16.22 6.11 -13.51
C THR A 132 -17.58 5.46 -13.75
N ARG A 133 -18.55 5.60 -12.83
CA ARG A 133 -19.91 5.10 -13.06
C ARG A 133 -20.60 5.72 -14.27
N THR A 134 -20.25 6.95 -14.61
CA THR A 134 -20.80 7.68 -15.75
C THR A 134 -19.98 7.42 -17.02
N ASP A 135 -18.65 7.52 -16.91
CA ASP A 135 -17.73 7.50 -18.05
C ASP A 135 -17.41 6.06 -18.51
N ASN A 136 -17.35 5.11 -17.58
CA ASN A 136 -17.04 3.70 -17.84
C ASN A 136 -17.88 2.75 -16.94
N PRO A 137 -19.19 2.60 -17.24
CA PRO A 137 -20.10 1.79 -16.42
C PRO A 137 -19.73 0.31 -16.39
N ALA A 138 -19.00 -0.20 -17.39
CA ALA A 138 -18.50 -1.57 -17.42
C ALA A 138 -17.45 -1.79 -16.33
N LEU A 139 -16.43 -0.92 -16.25
CA LEU A 139 -15.43 -0.96 -15.18
C LEU A 139 -16.08 -0.82 -13.79
N ALA A 140 -17.04 0.10 -13.66
CA ALA A 140 -17.77 0.26 -12.40
C ALA A 140 -18.50 -1.02 -11.97
N ALA A 141 -19.17 -1.71 -12.90
CA ALA A 141 -19.87 -2.96 -12.63
C ALA A 141 -18.92 -4.09 -12.19
N LEU A 142 -17.69 -4.12 -12.71
CA LEU A 142 -16.68 -5.10 -12.29
C LEU A 142 -16.13 -4.80 -10.89
N ALA A 143 -15.89 -3.53 -10.57
CA ALA A 143 -15.50 -3.14 -9.22
C ALA A 143 -16.61 -3.47 -8.20
N ASP A 144 -17.87 -3.26 -8.56
CA ASP A 144 -19.02 -3.65 -7.74
C ASP A 144 -19.11 -5.17 -7.56
N ALA A 145 -18.92 -5.95 -8.64
CA ALA A 145 -18.93 -7.41 -8.57
C ALA A 145 -17.82 -7.96 -7.67
N PHE A 146 -16.60 -7.43 -7.79
CA PHE A 146 -15.48 -7.77 -6.92
C PHE A 146 -15.80 -7.47 -5.44
N CYS A 147 -16.28 -6.26 -5.14
CA CYS A 147 -16.65 -5.89 -3.77
C CYS A 147 -17.80 -6.77 -3.24
N ALA A 148 -18.76 -7.14 -4.09
CA ALA A 148 -19.84 -8.06 -3.71
C ALA A 148 -19.29 -9.45 -3.33
N GLY A 149 -18.26 -9.94 -4.02
CA GLY A 149 -17.56 -11.18 -3.66
C GLY A 149 -16.88 -11.10 -2.30
N VAL A 150 -16.13 -10.01 -2.06
CA VAL A 150 -15.49 -9.73 -0.76
C VAL A 150 -16.52 -9.69 0.36
N ASN A 151 -17.61 -8.95 0.16
CA ASN A 151 -18.69 -8.80 1.12
C ASN A 151 -19.40 -10.13 1.38
N HIS A 152 -19.63 -10.93 0.35
CA HIS A 152 -20.27 -12.22 0.52
C HIS A 152 -19.45 -13.15 1.42
N PHE A 153 -18.12 -13.22 1.22
CA PHE A 153 -17.25 -13.97 2.13
C PHE A 153 -17.26 -13.37 3.55
N GLN A 154 -17.18 -12.04 3.69
CA GLN A 154 -17.25 -11.38 4.99
C GLN A 154 -18.54 -11.73 5.76
N ASP A 155 -19.68 -11.78 5.07
CA ASP A 155 -20.99 -11.95 5.70
C ASP A 155 -21.32 -13.41 6.02
N THR A 156 -20.78 -14.36 5.25
CA THR A 156 -21.13 -15.78 5.35
C THR A 156 -20.00 -16.70 5.82
N GLY A 157 -18.76 -16.29 5.59
CA GLY A 157 -17.55 -17.01 5.95
C GLY A 157 -17.13 -16.79 7.41
N PRO A 158 -16.17 -17.58 7.91
CA PRO A 158 -15.57 -17.33 9.21
C PRO A 158 -14.73 -16.05 9.15
N LEU A 159 -15.07 -15.06 9.99
CA LEU A 159 -14.22 -13.89 10.15
C LEU A 159 -12.84 -14.27 10.74
N PRO A 160 -11.73 -13.72 10.22
CA PRO A 160 -10.40 -13.92 10.78
C PRO A 160 -10.35 -13.61 12.28
N PHE A 161 -9.42 -14.25 12.99
CA PHE A 161 -9.35 -14.16 14.45
C PHE A 161 -9.18 -12.72 14.94
N GLU A 162 -8.49 -11.88 14.16
CA GLU A 162 -8.25 -10.47 14.44
C GLU A 162 -9.54 -9.67 14.57
N PHE A 163 -10.60 -10.02 13.82
CA PHE A 163 -11.90 -9.38 13.97
C PHE A 163 -12.47 -9.59 15.38
N THR A 164 -12.30 -10.78 15.94
CA THR A 164 -12.76 -11.10 17.29
C THR A 164 -11.90 -10.40 18.34
N VAL A 165 -10.58 -10.52 18.24
CA VAL A 165 -9.63 -9.98 19.22
C VAL A 165 -9.68 -8.45 19.25
N LEU A 166 -9.76 -7.82 18.08
CA LEU A 166 -9.83 -6.38 17.95
C LEU A 166 -11.26 -5.84 18.02
N GLY A 167 -12.29 -6.69 18.13
CA GLY A 167 -13.69 -6.25 18.20
C GLY A 167 -14.11 -5.45 16.98
N ILE A 168 -13.67 -5.87 15.79
CA ILE A 168 -14.00 -5.22 14.51
C ILE A 168 -15.43 -5.59 14.17
N THR A 169 -16.28 -4.58 14.04
CA THR A 169 -17.59 -4.74 13.40
C THR A 169 -17.40 -4.63 11.89
N PRO A 170 -17.70 -5.70 11.11
CA PRO A 170 -17.57 -5.66 9.67
C PRO A 170 -18.43 -4.55 9.05
N ARG A 171 -17.88 -3.87 8.04
CA ARG A 171 -18.60 -2.90 7.20
C ARG A 171 -18.43 -3.32 5.74
N PRO A 172 -19.45 -3.14 4.87
CA PRO A 172 -19.32 -3.48 3.47
C PRO A 172 -18.11 -2.78 2.83
N PHE A 173 -17.34 -3.52 2.04
CA PHE A 173 -16.35 -3.00 1.11
C PHE A 173 -17.06 -2.40 -0.10
N THR A 174 -16.50 -1.30 -0.58
CA THR A 174 -17.02 -0.53 -1.72
C THR A 174 -15.88 -0.22 -2.71
N PRO A 175 -16.19 0.11 -3.97
CA PRO A 175 -15.17 0.53 -4.93
C PRO A 175 -14.33 1.74 -4.47
N VAL A 176 -14.86 2.57 -3.57
CA VAL A 176 -14.12 3.66 -2.93
C VAL A 176 -12.97 3.10 -2.11
N ASP A 177 -13.17 2.01 -1.36
CA ASP A 177 -12.11 1.40 -0.55
C ASP A 177 -10.99 0.84 -1.44
N SER A 178 -11.34 0.22 -2.57
CA SER A 178 -10.37 -0.22 -3.59
C SER A 178 -9.51 0.93 -4.10
N LEU A 179 -10.14 2.06 -4.44
CA LEU A 179 -9.44 3.21 -4.99
C LEU A 179 -8.60 3.97 -3.96
N VAL A 180 -9.08 4.07 -2.72
CA VAL A 180 -8.30 4.64 -1.62
C VAL A 180 -7.06 3.80 -1.33
N VAL A 181 -7.17 2.47 -1.38
CA VAL A 181 -6.01 1.56 -1.23
C VAL A 181 -5.09 1.64 -2.44
N ALA A 182 -5.61 1.78 -3.65
CA ALA A 182 -4.80 1.99 -4.84
C ALA A 182 -3.90 3.24 -4.72
N ALA A 183 -4.36 4.27 -4.01
CA ALA A 183 -3.62 5.50 -3.77
C ALA A 183 -2.38 5.33 -2.85
N ILE A 184 -2.28 4.22 -2.12
CA ILE A 184 -1.09 3.90 -1.33
C ILE A 184 0.14 3.78 -2.24
N LEU A 185 0.00 3.11 -3.38
CA LEU A 185 1.10 2.92 -4.33
C LEU A 185 1.72 4.26 -4.79
N PRO A 186 0.96 5.23 -5.31
CA PRO A 186 1.45 6.57 -5.57
C PRO A 186 2.21 7.23 -4.42
N ILE A 187 1.71 7.14 -3.18
CA ILE A 187 2.38 7.73 -2.00
C ILE A 187 3.75 7.08 -1.78
N THR A 188 3.87 5.77 -1.99
CA THR A 188 5.16 5.08 -1.84
C THR A 188 6.19 5.54 -2.89
N PHE A 189 5.74 6.02 -4.05
CA PHE A 189 6.61 6.44 -5.15
C PHE A 189 6.96 7.94 -5.10
N ALA A 190 6.25 8.71 -4.28
CA ALA A 190 6.49 10.14 -4.07
C ALA A 190 7.81 10.43 -3.34
N ASP A 191 8.93 10.46 -4.09
CA ASP A 191 10.27 10.73 -3.56
C ASP A 191 10.37 12.09 -2.83
N ALA A 192 9.61 13.09 -3.28
CA ALA A 192 9.57 14.42 -2.67
C ALA A 192 9.16 14.38 -1.18
N LEU A 193 8.19 13.53 -0.82
CA LEU A 193 7.72 13.36 0.56
C LEU A 193 8.80 12.80 1.50
N ARG A 194 9.82 12.15 0.95
CA ARG A 194 10.92 11.54 1.71
C ARG A 194 12.16 12.45 1.74
N ALA A 195 12.50 13.08 0.63
CA ALA A 195 13.79 13.75 0.46
C ALA A 195 13.73 15.28 0.60
N GLU A 196 12.74 15.96 0.02
CA GLU A 196 12.83 17.41 -0.22
C GLU A 196 12.86 18.24 1.06
N VAL A 197 12.00 17.93 2.02
CA VAL A 197 11.96 18.66 3.30
C VAL A 197 13.27 18.46 4.06
N ILE A 198 13.86 17.26 4.00
CA ILE A 198 15.15 16.97 4.63
C ILE A 198 16.25 17.76 3.93
N SER A 199 16.37 17.62 2.61
CA SER A 199 17.40 18.30 1.81
C SER A 199 17.34 19.82 1.96
N THR A 200 16.13 20.40 1.91
CA THR A 200 15.92 21.84 2.12
C THR A 200 16.31 22.26 3.54
N THR A 201 15.89 21.50 4.56
CA THR A 201 16.24 21.81 5.95
C THR A 201 17.75 21.72 6.19
N LEU A 202 18.44 20.76 5.54
CA LEU A 202 19.89 20.63 5.61
C LEU A 202 20.61 21.82 4.95
N ILE A 203 20.18 22.23 3.75
CA ILE A 203 20.71 23.42 3.06
C ILE A 203 20.55 24.67 3.93
N GLU A 204 19.38 24.85 4.53
CA GLU A 204 19.08 26.03 5.36
C GLU A 204 19.87 26.05 6.68
N LYS A 205 20.03 24.89 7.34
CA LYS A 205 20.75 24.80 8.62
C LYS A 205 22.27 24.75 8.44
N PHE A 206 22.75 24.19 7.34
CA PHE A 206 24.16 23.97 7.06
C PHE A 206 24.51 24.43 5.63
N PRO A 207 24.55 25.75 5.38
CA PRO A 207 24.77 26.28 4.03
C PRO A 207 26.14 25.90 3.44
N ASP A 208 27.12 25.60 4.29
CA ASP A 208 28.46 25.17 3.89
C ASP A 208 28.57 23.63 3.70
N LEU A 209 27.49 22.88 3.95
CA LEU A 209 27.48 21.43 3.76
C LEU A 209 27.51 21.12 2.25
N PRO A 210 28.43 20.28 1.76
CA PRO A 210 28.51 19.95 0.35
C PRO A 210 27.36 19.02 -0.03
N MET A 211 26.18 19.60 -0.29
CA MET A 211 24.96 18.85 -0.59
C MET A 211 25.09 17.99 -1.85
N ALA A 212 25.94 18.40 -2.80
CA ALA A 212 26.28 17.60 -3.98
C ALA A 212 26.99 16.29 -3.63
N ASP A 213 27.75 16.25 -2.53
CA ASP A 213 28.43 15.03 -2.07
C ASP A 213 27.47 14.10 -1.33
N LEU A 214 26.47 14.66 -0.63
CA LEU A 214 25.47 13.90 0.13
C LEU A 214 24.32 13.39 -0.73
N PHE A 215 23.94 14.16 -1.74
CA PHE A 215 22.88 13.84 -2.69
C PHE A 215 23.41 14.07 -4.10
N PRO A 216 24.39 13.26 -4.56
CA PRO A 216 24.83 13.33 -5.94
C PRO A 216 23.59 13.13 -6.83
N GLY A 217 23.32 14.13 -7.67
CA GLY A 217 22.34 13.99 -8.73
C GLY A 217 22.73 12.84 -9.65
N TYR A 218 21.80 12.40 -10.50
CA TYR A 218 22.17 11.59 -11.66
C TYR A 218 22.89 12.50 -12.67
N SER A 219 24.16 12.85 -12.45
CA SER A 219 24.97 13.44 -13.51
C SER A 219 25.35 12.30 -14.47
N LEU A 220 24.61 12.21 -15.59
CA LEU A 220 24.88 11.24 -16.66
C LEU A 220 26.27 11.40 -17.29
N GLU A 221 26.97 12.49 -17.02
CA GLU A 221 28.24 12.82 -17.69
C GLU A 221 29.46 12.11 -17.10
N ASP A 222 29.41 11.65 -15.83
CA ASP A 222 30.60 11.11 -15.13
C ASP A 222 30.34 9.82 -14.31
N LEU A 223 29.14 9.22 -14.41
CA LEU A 223 28.91 7.90 -13.78
C LEU A 223 29.64 6.83 -14.61
N PRO A 224 30.35 5.88 -13.97
CA PRO A 224 30.85 4.72 -14.71
C PRO A 224 29.66 4.03 -15.36
N GLU A 225 29.73 3.78 -16.67
CA GLU A 225 28.77 2.95 -17.39
C GLU A 225 28.67 1.61 -16.64
N SER A 226 27.66 1.46 -15.79
CA SER A 226 27.48 0.25 -14.98
C SER A 226 26.87 -0.90 -15.78
N ILE A 227 26.58 -0.66 -17.06
CA ILE A 227 26.19 -1.70 -18.01
C ILE A 227 27.49 -2.25 -18.60
N MET A 228 28.10 -3.17 -17.86
CA MET A 228 29.17 -4.01 -18.41
C MET A 228 28.53 -5.02 -19.37
N GLU A 229 29.04 -5.12 -20.59
CA GLU A 229 28.47 -5.99 -21.62
C GLU A 229 28.79 -7.47 -21.37
N SER A 230 29.69 -7.75 -20.42
CA SER A 230 30.06 -9.12 -20.02
C SER A 230 30.36 -9.27 -18.51
N PRO A 231 30.13 -10.47 -17.93
CA PRO A 231 30.56 -10.81 -16.58
C PRO A 231 32.08 -10.66 -16.36
N GLU A 232 32.88 -10.91 -17.39
CA GLU A 232 34.34 -10.78 -17.35
C GLU A 232 34.78 -9.33 -17.19
N GLU A 233 34.18 -8.42 -17.96
CA GLU A 233 34.38 -6.98 -17.84
C GLU A 233 33.98 -6.48 -16.45
N ALA A 234 32.83 -6.93 -15.95
CA ALA A 234 32.38 -6.60 -14.59
C ALA A 234 33.35 -7.10 -13.52
N THR A 235 33.86 -8.31 -13.70
CA THR A 235 34.82 -8.92 -12.76
C THR A 235 36.14 -8.16 -12.75
N GLU A 236 36.63 -7.70 -13.90
CA GLU A 236 37.88 -6.94 -13.98
C GLU A 236 37.73 -5.54 -13.38
N TRP A 237 36.63 -4.84 -13.70
CA TRP A 237 36.34 -3.53 -13.14
C TRP A 237 36.25 -3.56 -11.61
N LEU A 238 35.60 -4.58 -11.04
CA LEU A 238 35.48 -4.76 -9.59
C LEU A 238 36.82 -5.03 -8.87
N LYS A 239 37.83 -5.55 -9.57
CA LYS A 239 39.19 -5.70 -9.01
C LYS A 239 39.88 -4.35 -8.85
N GLU A 240 39.70 -3.45 -9.82
CA GLU A 240 40.29 -2.11 -9.84
C GLU A 240 39.50 -1.12 -8.96
N HIS A 241 38.20 -1.37 -8.80
CA HIS A 241 37.26 -0.54 -8.02
C HIS A 241 36.60 -1.39 -6.93
N PRO A 242 37.36 -1.87 -5.92
CA PRO A 242 36.80 -2.69 -4.87
C PRO A 242 35.69 -1.92 -4.15
N MET A 243 34.46 -2.42 -4.28
CA MET A 243 33.29 -1.88 -3.60
C MET A 243 33.61 -1.75 -2.11
N ARG A 244 33.70 -0.52 -1.61
CA ARG A 244 33.74 -0.26 -0.17
C ARG A 244 32.42 -0.77 0.40
N ARG A 245 32.44 -1.97 0.99
CA ARG A 245 31.31 -2.44 1.77
C ARG A 245 31.02 -1.35 2.80
N PRO A 246 29.78 -0.83 2.87
CA PRO A 246 29.39 -0.03 4.03
C PRO A 246 29.80 -0.82 5.26
N SER A 247 30.55 -0.19 6.17
CA SER A 247 30.92 -0.85 7.43
C SER A 247 29.65 -1.45 8.03
N GLU A 248 29.72 -2.69 8.53
CA GLU A 248 28.62 -3.43 9.17
C GLU A 248 27.92 -2.67 10.33
N ALA A 249 28.42 -1.48 10.67
CA ALA A 249 27.86 -0.52 11.61
C ALA A 249 26.63 0.25 11.11
N TYR A 250 25.76 -0.35 10.28
CA TYR A 250 24.39 0.15 10.18
C TYR A 250 23.61 -0.38 11.40
N GLU A 251 23.81 0.26 12.55
CA GLU A 251 22.91 0.07 13.68
C GLU A 251 21.53 0.55 13.22
N LYS A 252 20.62 -0.41 13.01
CA LYS A 252 19.21 -0.11 12.76
C LYS A 252 18.76 0.85 13.88
N PRO A 253 18.07 1.96 13.57
CA PRO A 253 17.54 2.83 14.61
C PRO A 253 16.65 1.98 15.53
N VAL A 254 17.15 1.71 16.73
CA VAL A 254 16.37 1.08 17.78
C VAL A 254 15.51 2.20 18.34
N PHE A 255 14.20 2.15 18.09
CA PHE A 255 13.25 3.04 18.74
C PHE A 255 13.26 2.75 20.26
N THR A 256 14.17 3.40 20.99
CA THR A 256 14.25 3.34 22.45
C THR A 256 13.30 4.38 23.04
N GLY A 257 12.00 4.08 23.01
CA GLY A 257 10.98 4.90 23.65
C GLY A 257 9.91 3.99 24.25
N GLY A 258 9.78 4.00 25.59
CA GLY A 258 8.86 3.15 26.36
C GLY A 258 7.37 3.41 26.15
N GLU A 259 6.96 4.17 25.13
CA GLU A 259 5.56 4.35 24.77
C GLU A 259 5.14 3.38 23.66
N LYS A 260 4.47 2.31 24.09
CA LYS A 260 3.43 1.56 23.37
C LYS A 260 3.91 0.62 22.24
N LEU A 261 4.17 -0.62 22.62
CA LEU A 261 4.30 -1.80 21.74
C LEU A 261 3.23 -1.85 20.63
N ALA A 262 1.99 -1.41 20.91
CA ALA A 262 0.92 -1.38 19.91
C ALA A 262 1.13 -0.34 18.79
N VAL A 263 1.69 0.83 19.11
CA VAL A 263 2.01 1.87 18.10
C VAL A 263 3.20 1.42 17.28
N ALA A 264 4.25 0.91 17.93
CA ALA A 264 5.42 0.39 17.26
C ALA A 264 5.06 -0.77 16.31
N SER A 265 4.19 -1.70 16.74
CA SER A 265 3.71 -2.79 15.90
C SER A 265 2.82 -2.31 14.75
N ALA A 266 1.95 -1.33 14.99
CA ALA A 266 1.14 -0.74 13.92
C ALA A 266 2.03 -0.04 12.90
N VAL A 267 2.92 0.87 13.31
CA VAL A 267 3.86 1.56 12.42
C VAL A 267 4.71 0.56 11.63
N LYS A 268 5.26 -0.47 12.28
CA LYS A 268 6.03 -1.53 11.61
C LYS A 268 5.22 -2.35 10.60
N PHE A 269 3.93 -2.56 10.85
CA PHE A 269 3.04 -3.19 9.88
C PHE A 269 2.74 -2.27 8.68
N LEU A 270 2.74 -0.95 8.89
CA LEU A 270 2.55 0.05 7.82
C LEU A 270 3.82 0.37 7.05
N GLU A 271 5.00 0.10 7.61
CA GLU A 271 6.30 0.37 6.98
C GLU A 271 6.40 -0.14 5.53
N PRO A 272 6.01 -1.40 5.21
CA PRO A 272 6.04 -1.90 3.84
C PRO A 272 5.12 -1.14 2.89
N PHE A 273 4.00 -0.61 3.41
CA PHE A 273 2.96 0.07 2.63
C PHE A 273 3.19 1.57 2.52
N LEU A 274 3.94 2.18 3.43
CA LEU A 274 4.17 3.62 3.41
C LEU A 274 5.58 3.97 2.94
N GLY A 275 6.54 3.04 2.93
CA GLY A 275 7.92 3.29 2.48
C GLY A 275 8.67 4.35 3.31
N ILE A 276 8.10 4.76 4.44
CA ILE A 276 8.49 5.94 5.23
C ILE A 276 9.84 5.77 5.94
N ASN A 277 10.26 4.54 6.26
CA ASN A 277 11.37 4.28 7.18
C ASN A 277 12.70 3.88 6.51
N ASN A 278 12.83 4.03 5.19
CA ASN A 278 14.14 3.91 4.54
C ASN A 278 14.88 5.24 4.70
N GLY A 279 15.40 5.50 5.90
CA GLY A 279 16.16 6.70 6.24
C GLY A 279 17.17 7.03 5.13
N GLY A 280 16.86 8.08 4.35
CA GLY A 280 17.69 8.62 3.26
C GLY A 280 18.08 7.66 2.13
N GLY A 281 17.68 6.39 2.17
CA GLY A 281 18.15 5.37 1.23
C GLY A 281 17.24 5.26 0.01
N ARG A 282 17.78 5.61 -1.17
CA ARG A 282 17.20 5.39 -2.52
C ARG A 282 17.05 3.90 -2.90
N ALA A 283 16.77 3.00 -1.96
CA ALA A 283 16.69 1.56 -2.18
C ALA A 283 15.26 1.12 -2.55
N LEU A 284 14.62 1.86 -3.46
CA LEU A 284 13.43 1.40 -4.18
C LEU A 284 13.88 1.15 -5.61
N GLY A 285 13.61 -0.06 -6.10
CA GLY A 285 14.04 -0.49 -7.42
C GLY A 285 13.21 -1.66 -7.90
N SER A 286 13.26 -1.92 -9.19
CA SER A 286 12.68 -3.10 -9.80
C SER A 286 13.52 -3.42 -11.01
N ASN A 287 13.66 -4.70 -11.35
CA ASN A 287 14.25 -5.11 -12.62
C ASN A 287 13.14 -5.43 -13.62
N SER A 288 13.39 -5.13 -14.90
CA SER A 288 12.56 -5.63 -15.98
C SER A 288 13.38 -5.79 -17.26
N TRP A 289 13.41 -7.00 -17.81
CA TRP A 289 14.14 -7.36 -19.02
C TRP A 289 13.20 -7.98 -20.05
N ILE A 290 13.38 -7.58 -21.31
CA ILE A 290 12.70 -8.16 -22.47
C ILE A 290 13.76 -8.62 -23.47
N LEU A 291 13.77 -9.91 -23.78
CA LEU A 291 14.56 -10.48 -24.87
C LEU A 291 13.68 -10.70 -26.08
N GLY A 292 13.98 -10.00 -27.18
CA GLY A 292 13.30 -10.20 -28.45
C GLY A 292 13.57 -11.60 -29.05
N PRO A 293 12.72 -12.08 -29.97
CA PRO A 293 12.85 -13.40 -30.61
C PRO A 293 14.23 -13.71 -31.19
N SER A 294 14.93 -12.71 -31.73
CA SER A 294 16.28 -12.86 -32.30
C SER A 294 17.37 -13.15 -31.26
N ARG A 295 17.06 -13.00 -29.97
CA ARG A 295 17.98 -13.23 -28.85
C ARG A 295 17.63 -14.49 -28.04
N THR A 296 16.70 -15.33 -28.53
CA THR A 296 16.29 -16.57 -27.85
C THR A 296 16.39 -17.78 -28.78
N VAL A 297 16.77 -18.94 -28.22
CA VAL A 297 16.98 -20.18 -29.01
C VAL A 297 15.70 -20.65 -29.72
N HIS A 298 14.54 -20.40 -29.11
CA HIS A 298 13.24 -20.86 -29.62
C HIS A 298 12.50 -19.80 -30.47
N GLY A 299 13.10 -18.62 -30.70
CA GLY A 299 12.47 -17.57 -31.51
C GLY A 299 11.20 -16.99 -30.88
N LYS A 300 11.07 -17.03 -29.56
CA LYS A 300 9.95 -16.46 -28.78
C LYS A 300 10.49 -15.42 -27.80
N PRO A 301 9.74 -14.33 -27.55
CA PRO A 301 10.18 -13.33 -26.58
C PRO A 301 10.21 -13.93 -25.17
N ILE A 302 11.10 -13.40 -24.31
CA ILE A 302 11.13 -13.69 -22.87
C ILE A 302 11.00 -12.35 -22.15
N LEU A 303 10.02 -12.25 -21.25
CA LEU A 303 9.87 -11.13 -20.32
C LEU A 303 10.20 -11.64 -18.91
N ALA A 304 11.07 -10.93 -18.21
CA ALA A 304 11.37 -11.16 -16.80
C ALA A 304 11.16 -9.85 -16.04
N ASN A 305 10.20 -9.86 -15.11
CA ASN A 305 9.92 -8.71 -14.24
C ASN A 305 10.07 -9.10 -12.78
N ASP A 306 10.79 -8.27 -12.03
CA ASP A 306 11.24 -8.53 -10.66
C ASP A 306 11.10 -7.23 -9.83
N PRO A 307 9.87 -6.90 -9.37
CA PRO A 307 9.63 -5.70 -8.58
C PRO A 307 10.14 -5.86 -7.14
N HIS A 308 10.99 -4.95 -6.65
CA HIS A 308 11.51 -5.01 -5.28
C HIS A 308 10.63 -4.19 -4.35
N ILE A 309 9.72 -4.87 -3.67
CA ILE A 309 8.88 -4.30 -2.62
C ILE A 309 9.22 -4.92 -1.28
N THR A 310 9.11 -4.14 -0.21
CA THR A 310 9.40 -4.60 1.15
C THR A 310 8.60 -5.86 1.49
N PHE A 311 9.29 -6.88 2.01
CA PHE A 311 8.66 -8.12 2.45
C PHE A 311 7.61 -7.84 3.54
N SER A 312 6.43 -8.43 3.36
CA SER A 312 5.31 -8.37 4.29
C SER A 312 4.64 -9.73 4.43
N ASN A 313 3.89 -9.93 5.51
CA ASN A 313 3.06 -11.10 5.71
C ASN A 313 1.66 -10.66 6.22
N PRO A 314 0.58 -10.85 5.45
CA PRO A 314 0.54 -11.41 4.10
C PRO A 314 1.32 -10.55 3.08
N GLY A 315 1.82 -11.18 2.02
CA GLY A 315 2.62 -10.52 0.98
C GLY A 315 1.85 -9.41 0.26
N VAL A 316 2.59 -8.49 -0.36
CA VAL A 316 1.98 -7.37 -1.12
C VAL A 316 1.26 -7.86 -2.37
N TRP A 317 1.84 -8.81 -3.11
CA TRP A 317 1.22 -9.39 -4.29
C TRP A 317 0.20 -10.47 -3.93
N TYR A 318 -0.92 -10.49 -4.64
CA TYR A 318 -1.89 -11.57 -4.65
C TYR A 318 -1.90 -12.20 -6.03
N GLU A 319 -1.55 -13.47 -6.13
CA GLU A 319 -1.49 -14.20 -7.39
C GLU A 319 -2.84 -14.86 -7.67
N ALA A 320 -3.33 -14.73 -8.89
CA ALA A 320 -4.56 -15.40 -9.33
C ALA A 320 -4.58 -15.62 -10.84
N HIS A 321 -5.32 -16.65 -11.23
CA HIS A 321 -5.61 -16.96 -12.61
C HIS A 321 -7.11 -16.83 -12.86
N VAL A 322 -7.50 -16.07 -13.88
CA VAL A 322 -8.90 -15.76 -14.15
C VAL A 322 -9.20 -16.06 -15.61
N THR A 323 -10.19 -16.93 -15.84
CA THR A 323 -10.68 -17.29 -17.17
C THR A 323 -12.18 -17.01 -17.31
N PHE A 324 -12.55 -16.40 -18.44
CA PHE A 324 -13.94 -16.18 -18.82
C PHE A 324 -14.02 -15.88 -20.32
N GLY A 325 -14.99 -16.49 -21.03
CA GLY A 325 -15.07 -16.34 -22.49
C GLY A 325 -13.76 -16.76 -23.17
N GLU A 326 -13.11 -15.83 -23.89
CA GLU A 326 -11.78 -16.04 -24.51
C GLU A 326 -10.62 -15.49 -23.65
N THR A 327 -10.92 -14.87 -22.51
CA THR A 327 -9.90 -14.35 -21.59
C THR A 327 -9.28 -15.49 -20.81
N ASP A 328 -7.95 -15.54 -20.82
CA ASP A 328 -7.09 -16.40 -20.03
C ASP A 328 -5.95 -15.52 -19.51
N LEU A 329 -6.07 -15.10 -18.25
CA LEU A 329 -5.21 -14.10 -17.63
C LEU A 329 -4.64 -14.65 -16.32
N TYR A 330 -3.33 -14.81 -16.27
CA TYR A 330 -2.60 -15.14 -15.06
C TYR A 330 -1.83 -13.91 -14.60
N GLY A 331 -1.97 -13.49 -13.34
CA GLY A 331 -1.34 -12.25 -12.91
C GLY A 331 -1.20 -12.04 -11.41
N LEU A 332 -0.48 -10.97 -11.09
CA LEU A 332 -0.29 -10.42 -9.77
C LEU A 332 -1.15 -9.18 -9.59
N TYR A 333 -1.94 -9.20 -8.53
CA TYR A 333 -2.87 -8.19 -8.10
C TYR A 333 -2.35 -7.55 -6.81
N LEU A 334 -2.83 -6.33 -6.51
CA LEU A 334 -2.72 -5.78 -5.17
C LEU A 334 -4.01 -6.07 -4.39
N PRO A 335 -3.95 -6.24 -3.06
CA PRO A 335 -5.13 -6.40 -2.22
C PRO A 335 -6.13 -5.26 -2.47
N LEU A 336 -7.41 -5.62 -2.62
CA LEU A 336 -8.52 -4.73 -3.00
C LEU A 336 -8.46 -4.13 -4.42
N ILE A 337 -7.47 -4.45 -5.26
CA ILE A 337 -7.44 -4.02 -6.67
C ILE A 337 -7.84 -5.19 -7.57
N PRO A 338 -8.98 -5.11 -8.29
CA PRO A 338 -9.53 -6.24 -9.06
C PRO A 338 -8.87 -6.47 -10.42
N LEU A 339 -7.85 -5.68 -10.78
CA LEU A 339 -7.17 -5.71 -12.07
C LEU A 339 -5.72 -6.12 -11.84
N ALA A 340 -5.19 -7.00 -12.70
CA ALA A 340 -3.81 -7.44 -12.57
C ALA A 340 -2.86 -6.31 -13.00
N LEU A 341 -1.83 -6.06 -12.18
CA LEU A 341 -0.83 -5.04 -12.46
C LEU A 341 0.32 -5.63 -13.30
N ILE A 342 0.71 -6.86 -12.99
CA ILE A 342 1.69 -7.67 -13.73
C ILE A 342 0.95 -8.91 -14.18
N ALA A 343 0.97 -9.24 -15.47
CA ALA A 343 0.24 -10.40 -15.94
C ALA A 343 0.76 -10.94 -17.27
N HIS A 344 0.27 -12.11 -17.62
CA HIS A 344 0.36 -12.61 -18.97
C HIS A 344 -0.92 -13.34 -19.37
N THR A 345 -1.08 -13.44 -20.68
CA THR A 345 -2.06 -14.29 -21.35
C THR A 345 -1.29 -15.31 -22.21
N PRO A 346 -1.96 -16.23 -22.93
CA PRO A 346 -1.29 -17.04 -23.94
C PRO A 346 -0.62 -16.25 -25.09
N ARG A 347 -0.89 -14.94 -25.23
CA ARG A 347 -0.42 -14.13 -26.37
C ARG A 347 0.51 -12.98 -26.01
N ILE A 348 0.32 -12.36 -24.85
CA ILE A 348 1.05 -11.15 -24.43
C ILE A 348 1.42 -11.26 -22.95
N ALA A 349 2.47 -10.58 -22.53
CA ALA A 349 2.88 -10.46 -21.14
C ALA A 349 3.22 -9.00 -20.85
N TRP A 350 3.15 -8.59 -19.59
CA TRP A 350 3.66 -7.30 -19.17
C TRP A 350 4.16 -7.32 -17.74
N GLY A 351 5.09 -6.42 -17.46
CA GLY A 351 5.65 -6.17 -16.15
C GLY A 351 5.69 -4.68 -15.85
N LEU A 352 5.95 -4.35 -14.58
CA LEU A 352 6.06 -2.97 -14.14
C LEU A 352 7.31 -2.75 -13.31
N THR A 353 7.85 -1.55 -13.42
CA THR A 353 8.92 -1.03 -12.57
C THR A 353 8.56 0.38 -12.13
N MET A 354 9.13 0.82 -11.01
CA MET A 354 8.96 2.20 -10.56
C MET A 354 9.49 3.16 -11.64
N PHE A 355 8.71 4.18 -11.98
CA PHE A 355 9.19 5.33 -12.73
C PHE A 355 9.27 6.49 -11.74
N SER A 356 10.49 6.87 -11.35
CA SER A 356 10.74 8.00 -10.45
C SER A 356 10.52 9.32 -11.20
N ASN A 357 9.27 9.62 -11.53
CA ASN A 357 8.90 10.93 -12.04
C ASN A 357 8.62 11.88 -10.87
N ASP A 358 8.91 13.16 -11.10
CA ASP A 358 8.52 14.21 -10.19
C ASP A 358 7.03 14.53 -10.39
N ASP A 359 6.18 14.03 -9.49
CA ASP A 359 4.72 14.23 -9.52
C ASP A 359 4.16 14.95 -8.30
N VAL A 360 5.03 15.35 -7.35
CA VAL A 360 4.66 15.97 -6.07
C VAL A 360 5.52 17.20 -5.83
N ASP A 361 4.89 18.38 -5.82
CA ASP A 361 5.53 19.63 -5.40
C ASP A 361 5.15 19.97 -3.94
N LEU A 362 6.13 20.38 -3.14
CA LEU A 362 5.91 20.89 -1.78
C LEU A 362 6.03 22.41 -1.71
N TYR A 363 5.03 23.06 -1.12
CA TYR A 363 4.98 24.52 -0.96
C TYR A 363 5.05 24.90 0.50
N ARG A 364 6.03 25.74 0.86
CA ARG A 364 6.08 26.39 2.17
C ARG A 364 5.10 27.57 2.19
N GLU A 365 3.99 27.38 2.90
CA GLU A 365 2.88 28.32 2.93
C GLU A 365 3.15 29.50 3.88
N ARG A 366 2.62 30.66 3.53
CA ARG A 366 2.62 31.85 4.39
C ARG A 366 1.18 32.21 4.72
N PHE A 367 0.74 31.83 5.91
CA PHE A 367 -0.59 32.19 6.41
C PHE A 367 -0.62 33.64 6.90
N ASP A 368 -1.77 34.30 6.76
CA ASP A 368 -1.98 35.66 7.25
C ASP A 368 -1.87 35.67 8.79
N PRO A 369 -0.91 36.40 9.39
CA PRO A 369 -0.75 36.46 10.84
C PRO A 369 -1.96 37.04 11.56
N GLN A 370 -2.80 37.81 10.87
CA GLN A 370 -4.02 38.41 11.42
C GLN A 370 -5.27 37.54 11.16
N ASN A 371 -5.22 36.66 10.16
CA ASN A 371 -6.32 35.76 9.81
C ASN A 371 -5.81 34.39 9.32
N PRO A 372 -5.72 33.36 10.19
CA PRO A 372 -5.19 32.06 9.84
C PRO A 372 -6.06 31.25 8.84
N ASP A 373 -7.21 31.80 8.43
CA ASP A 373 -8.04 31.27 7.34
C ASP A 373 -7.63 31.81 5.96
N ARG A 374 -6.54 32.58 5.88
CA ARG A 374 -5.99 33.08 4.61
C ARG A 374 -4.52 32.72 4.44
N VAL A 375 -4.13 32.52 3.19
CA VAL A 375 -2.77 32.20 2.76
C VAL A 375 -2.35 33.13 1.63
N LEU A 376 -1.07 33.53 1.60
CA LEU A 376 -0.53 34.35 0.53
C LEU A 376 -0.37 33.50 -0.73
N TYR A 377 -1.14 33.80 -1.76
CA TYR A 377 -1.10 33.11 -3.04
C TYR A 377 -1.03 34.13 -4.17
N LYS A 378 -0.01 34.02 -5.03
CA LYS A 378 0.26 34.96 -6.15
C LYS A 378 0.25 36.44 -5.75
N GLY A 379 0.72 36.75 -4.53
CA GLY A 379 0.80 38.12 -4.00
C GLY A 379 -0.45 38.62 -3.27
N GLU A 380 -1.52 37.82 -3.21
CA GLU A 380 -2.79 38.19 -2.59
C GLU A 380 -3.18 37.23 -1.46
N TRP A 381 -3.88 37.74 -0.44
CA TRP A 381 -4.42 36.91 0.64
C TRP A 381 -5.67 36.17 0.16
N THR A 382 -5.54 34.85 -0.01
CA THR A 382 -6.59 33.96 -0.53
C THR A 382 -7.15 33.07 0.58
N GLU A 383 -8.45 32.78 0.56
CA GLU A 383 -9.09 31.91 1.56
C GLU A 383 -8.60 30.47 1.50
N VAL A 384 -8.51 29.85 2.68
CA VAL A 384 -8.12 28.45 2.87
C VAL A 384 -9.38 27.63 3.13
N LYS A 385 -9.60 26.59 2.34
CA LYS A 385 -10.73 25.67 2.55
C LYS A 385 -10.45 24.79 3.77
N ARG A 386 -11.45 24.64 4.65
CA ARG A 386 -11.39 23.71 5.79
C ARG A 386 -12.33 22.53 5.57
N VAL A 387 -11.79 21.33 5.63
CA VAL A 387 -12.57 20.09 5.65
C VAL A 387 -12.61 19.61 7.10
N ARG A 388 -13.81 19.53 7.67
CA ARG A 388 -14.01 19.01 9.04
C ARG A 388 -14.29 17.52 8.96
N GLU A 389 -13.56 16.74 9.72
CA GLU A 389 -13.72 15.30 9.81
C GLU A 389 -13.74 14.88 11.28
N LEU A 390 -14.54 13.85 11.59
CA LEU A 390 -14.59 13.24 12.91
C LEU A 390 -13.75 11.97 12.90
N ILE A 391 -12.68 11.94 13.71
CA ILE A 391 -11.89 10.74 13.94
C ILE A 391 -12.48 10.02 15.13
N LYS A 392 -13.07 8.85 14.90
CA LYS A 392 -13.52 7.98 15.98
C LYS A 392 -12.34 7.37 16.70
N VAL A 393 -12.41 7.31 18.03
CA VAL A 393 -11.28 6.82 18.84
C VAL A 393 -11.72 5.74 19.80
N ARG A 394 -11.15 4.54 19.65
CA ARG A 394 -11.42 3.45 20.59
C ARG A 394 -10.94 3.80 21.98
N PHE A 395 -11.78 3.57 23.00
CA PHE A 395 -11.44 3.85 24.39
C PHE A 395 -11.12 5.33 24.68
N GLY A 396 -11.55 6.25 23.82
CA GLY A 396 -11.32 7.67 23.94
C GLY A 396 -12.54 8.48 23.50
N GLN A 397 -12.40 9.81 23.53
CA GLN A 397 -13.35 10.70 22.89
C GLN A 397 -13.00 10.82 21.41
N ASP A 398 -14.04 10.95 20.58
CA ASP A 398 -13.86 11.29 19.17
C ASP A 398 -13.13 12.64 19.05
N VAL A 399 -12.31 12.77 18.01
CA VAL A 399 -11.46 13.93 17.78
C VAL A 399 -11.91 14.64 16.51
N ASP A 400 -12.30 15.90 16.66
CA ASP A 400 -12.49 16.78 15.51
C ASP A 400 -11.15 17.09 14.85
N ALA A 401 -11.02 16.72 13.58
CA ALA A 401 -9.92 17.09 12.70
C ALA A 401 -10.39 18.18 11.74
N SER A 402 -9.58 19.23 11.59
CA SER A 402 -9.78 20.24 10.55
C SER A 402 -8.60 20.18 9.60
N LEU A 403 -8.84 19.60 8.43
CA LEU A 403 -7.87 19.59 7.33
C LEU A 403 -7.94 20.95 6.63
N ARG A 404 -6.78 21.47 6.24
CA ARG A 404 -6.67 22.74 5.52
C ARG A 404 -6.24 22.45 4.09
N VAL A 405 -6.87 23.14 3.14
CA VAL A 405 -6.55 23.04 1.71
C VAL A 405 -6.30 24.45 1.19
N THR A 406 -5.07 24.71 0.80
CA THR A 406 -4.66 25.96 0.16
C THR A 406 -4.89 25.88 -1.35
N PRO A 407 -4.71 26.97 -2.11
CA PRO A 407 -4.71 26.90 -3.57
C PRO A 407 -3.66 25.95 -4.17
N HIS A 408 -2.55 25.68 -3.46
CA HIS A 408 -1.54 24.70 -3.85
C HIS A 408 -1.94 23.26 -3.53
N GLY A 409 -2.76 23.04 -2.49
CA GLY A 409 -3.32 21.74 -2.16
C GLY A 409 -3.45 21.51 -0.66
N PRO A 410 -3.64 20.25 -0.20
CA PRO A 410 -3.74 19.96 1.23
C PRO A 410 -2.48 20.34 1.99
N VAL A 411 -2.67 20.87 3.20
CA VAL A 411 -1.59 21.09 4.16
C VAL A 411 -1.23 19.77 4.83
N ILE A 412 0.00 19.31 4.62
CA ILE A 412 0.51 18.00 5.08
C ILE A 412 1.64 18.13 6.11
N THR A 413 1.82 19.31 6.73
CA THR A 413 2.90 19.57 7.71
C THR A 413 3.00 18.52 8.82
N ASP A 414 1.88 17.95 9.25
CA ASP A 414 1.83 16.94 10.32
C ASP A 414 2.57 15.65 9.94
N LEU A 415 2.70 15.32 8.65
CA LEU A 415 3.56 14.25 8.15
C LEU A 415 5.01 14.56 8.53
N PHE A 416 5.54 15.71 8.15
CA PHE A 416 6.95 16.06 8.39
C PHE A 416 7.27 16.29 9.88
N ARG A 417 6.30 16.78 10.66
CA ARG A 417 6.40 16.84 12.14
C ARG A 417 6.56 15.44 12.74
N MET A 418 5.89 14.45 12.17
CA MET A 418 5.96 13.06 12.63
C MET A 418 7.25 12.39 12.20
N LEU A 419 7.67 12.55 10.93
CA LEU A 419 8.81 11.83 10.37
C LEU A 419 10.16 12.43 10.78
N ASN A 420 10.27 13.76 10.72
CA ASN A 420 11.56 14.46 10.77
C ASN A 420 11.62 15.53 11.86
N HIS A 421 10.64 15.55 12.78
CA HIS A 421 10.50 16.59 13.81
C HIS A 421 10.51 18.02 13.23
N TYR A 422 9.98 18.20 12.02
CA TYR A 422 9.95 19.50 11.35
C TYR A 422 9.15 20.54 12.15
N ASP A 423 9.77 21.67 12.46
CA ASP A 423 9.22 22.77 13.26
C ASP A 423 9.04 24.09 12.48
N GLY A 424 9.26 24.04 11.16
CA GLY A 424 9.13 25.21 10.27
C GLY A 424 7.70 25.57 9.86
N PRO A 425 7.54 26.52 8.92
CA PRO A 425 6.23 26.95 8.42
C PRO A 425 5.45 25.81 7.77
N ASP A 426 4.12 25.96 7.70
CA ASP A 426 3.24 24.93 7.16
C ASP A 426 3.59 24.58 5.70
N ILE A 427 3.48 23.29 5.38
CA ILE A 427 3.79 22.75 4.06
C ILE A 427 2.51 22.21 3.44
N SER A 428 2.18 22.68 2.24
CA SER A 428 1.14 22.08 1.40
C SER A 428 1.75 21.28 0.27
N MET A 429 0.93 20.38 -0.30
CA MET A 429 1.35 19.47 -1.35
C MET A 429 0.49 19.71 -2.59
N SER A 430 1.12 19.95 -3.74
CA SER A 430 0.46 19.82 -5.04
C SER A 430 0.86 18.49 -5.64
N TRP A 431 -0.10 17.60 -5.84
CA TRP A 431 0.16 16.25 -6.31
C TRP A 431 -0.66 15.93 -7.55
N VAL A 432 -0.04 15.35 -8.58
CA VAL A 432 -0.72 14.96 -9.84
C VAL A 432 -1.98 14.16 -9.55
N TRP A 433 -1.94 13.16 -8.66
CA TRP A 433 -3.11 12.37 -8.25
C TRP A 433 -4.34 13.21 -7.90
N GLN A 434 -4.14 14.35 -7.24
CA GLN A 434 -5.24 15.23 -6.83
C GLN A 434 -5.62 16.22 -7.94
N ARG A 435 -4.65 16.64 -8.76
CA ARG A 435 -4.77 17.71 -9.76
C ARG A 435 -5.40 17.27 -11.08
N VAL A 436 -5.24 16.00 -11.47
CA VAL A 436 -5.81 15.46 -12.72
C VAL A 436 -6.88 14.40 -12.42
N PRO A 437 -7.75 14.06 -13.40
CA PRO A 437 -8.57 12.86 -13.30
C PRO A 437 -7.70 11.63 -13.11
N TYR A 438 -8.03 10.77 -12.14
CA TYR A 438 -7.31 9.53 -11.92
C TYR A 438 -7.88 8.44 -12.82
N THR A 439 -7.15 8.07 -13.86
CA THR A 439 -7.59 7.14 -14.92
C THR A 439 -6.82 5.82 -14.94
N ASP A 440 -5.93 5.59 -13.99
CA ASP A 440 -5.03 4.43 -14.01
C ASP A 440 -5.79 3.09 -13.88
N LEU A 441 -6.93 3.05 -13.17
CA LEU A 441 -7.80 1.85 -13.18
C LEU A 441 -8.41 1.58 -14.56
N GLU A 442 -8.68 2.61 -15.34
CA GLU A 442 -9.11 2.46 -16.74
C GLU A 442 -7.95 1.99 -17.63
N GLY A 443 -6.74 2.52 -17.39
CA GLY A 443 -5.51 2.02 -18.01
C GLY A 443 -5.32 0.51 -17.77
N LEU A 444 -5.38 0.09 -16.50
CA LEU A 444 -5.31 -1.33 -16.13
C LEU A 444 -6.46 -2.14 -16.73
N TYR A 445 -7.68 -1.60 -16.77
CA TYR A 445 -8.84 -2.25 -17.38
C TYR A 445 -8.58 -2.53 -18.87
N CYS A 446 -8.04 -1.56 -19.61
CA CYS A 446 -7.67 -1.72 -21.00
C CYS A 446 -6.51 -2.71 -21.17
N MET A 447 -5.45 -2.62 -20.36
CA MET A 447 -4.31 -3.54 -20.41
C MET A 447 -4.72 -5.00 -20.19
N ASN A 448 -5.58 -5.26 -19.20
CA ASN A 448 -6.05 -6.61 -18.86
C ASN A 448 -6.91 -7.26 -19.96
N ARG A 449 -7.32 -6.48 -20.97
CA ARG A 449 -8.13 -6.93 -22.12
C ARG A 449 -7.39 -6.82 -23.46
N ALA A 450 -6.18 -6.29 -23.45
CA ALA A 450 -5.40 -6.14 -24.67
C ALA A 450 -5.03 -7.51 -25.26
N ARG A 451 -5.14 -7.61 -26.58
CA ARG A 451 -4.86 -8.86 -27.32
C ARG A 451 -3.58 -8.80 -28.15
N ASN A 452 -3.00 -7.61 -28.25
CA ASN A 452 -1.83 -7.27 -29.04
C ASN A 452 -1.21 -5.96 -28.51
N TYR A 453 -0.05 -5.60 -29.06
CA TYR A 453 0.71 -4.43 -28.65
C TYR A 453 -0.05 -3.12 -28.86
N ASP A 454 -0.78 -2.95 -29.96
CA ASP A 454 -1.46 -1.68 -30.27
C ASP A 454 -2.59 -1.41 -29.27
N GLU A 455 -3.39 -2.44 -28.94
CA GLU A 455 -4.42 -2.35 -27.90
C GLU A 455 -3.80 -2.08 -26.52
N PHE A 456 -2.65 -2.69 -26.21
CA PHE A 456 -1.94 -2.47 -24.96
C PHE A 456 -1.36 -1.05 -24.87
N ALA A 457 -0.69 -0.59 -25.92
CA ALA A 457 -0.07 0.73 -26.00
C ALA A 457 -1.12 1.86 -25.92
N ALA A 458 -2.33 1.63 -26.45
CA ALA A 458 -3.43 2.58 -26.34
C ALA A 458 -3.88 2.82 -24.88
N ALA A 459 -3.57 1.93 -23.94
CA ALA A 459 -3.85 2.12 -22.52
C ALA A 459 -2.83 3.00 -21.79
N MET A 460 -1.60 3.13 -22.32
CA MET A 460 -0.50 3.83 -21.64
C MET A 460 -0.80 5.31 -21.31
N PRO A 461 -1.46 6.10 -22.19
CA PRO A 461 -1.79 7.50 -21.89
C PRO A 461 -2.80 7.69 -20.74
N LEU A 462 -3.44 6.60 -20.27
CA LEU A 462 -4.40 6.65 -19.17
C LEU A 462 -3.73 6.62 -17.78
N PHE A 463 -2.44 6.30 -17.70
CA PHE A 463 -1.70 6.34 -16.43
C PHE A 463 -1.29 7.76 -16.09
N THR A 464 -1.64 8.18 -14.88
CA THR A 464 -1.45 9.56 -14.42
C THR A 464 -0.60 9.67 -13.16
N SER A 465 -0.87 8.87 -12.12
CA SER A 465 -0.08 8.87 -10.88
C SER A 465 -0.23 7.55 -10.12
N PRO A 466 0.87 6.87 -9.75
CA PRO A 466 2.24 7.32 -10.01
C PRO A 466 2.61 7.10 -11.47
N GLY A 467 3.72 7.70 -11.89
CA GLY A 467 4.36 7.24 -13.11
C GLY A 467 4.77 5.78 -12.98
N LEU A 468 4.58 5.01 -14.05
CA LEU A 468 5.00 3.61 -14.13
C LEU A 468 5.83 3.39 -15.40
N ASN A 469 6.91 2.62 -15.27
CA ASN A 469 7.62 2.04 -16.38
C ASN A 469 6.99 0.68 -16.66
N ILE A 470 6.39 0.50 -17.83
CA ILE A 470 5.66 -0.72 -18.21
C ILE A 470 6.41 -1.44 -19.32
N SER A 471 6.72 -2.70 -19.09
CA SER A 471 7.39 -3.61 -20.04
C SER A 471 6.36 -4.53 -20.69
N TYR A 472 6.49 -4.80 -22.00
CA TYR A 472 5.62 -5.66 -22.80
C TYR A 472 6.43 -6.70 -23.58
#